data_AF-A0A958GWQ9-F1
#
_entry.id   AF-A0A958GWQ9-F1
#
_cell.length_a   1.000
_cell.length_b   1.000
_cell.length_c   1.000
_cell.angle_alpha   90.00
_cell.angle_beta   90.00
_cell.angle_gamma   90.00
#
_symmetry.space_group_name_H-M   'P 1'
#
loop_
_entity.id
_entity.type
_entity.pdbx_description
1 polymer ?
#
loop_
_entity_poly.entity_id
_entity_poly.type
_entity_poly.pdbx_seq_one_letter_code
_entity_poly.pdbx_strand_id
1 'polypeptide(L)'
;MTENPWHKQRAHYAGTSVGEKWWKRYRTGGFLARGLGEMQLTEEGIWFLRKLTKKPLIVPWEKIRKLSYGTWHAGQWAGGAPVLKVHWEEEGRELISGYVLTKDNEKLARWALEIEKRAGIREP
;
A
#
# COMPACT_ATOMS: atom_id res chain seq x y z
N MET A 1 23.98 -14.75 -8.23
CA MET A 1 22.81 -14.02 -8.76
C MET A 1 21.67 -14.29 -7.80
N THR A 2 21.41 -13.40 -6.84
CA THR A 2 20.29 -13.56 -5.91
C THR A 2 19.01 -13.19 -6.66
N GLU A 3 18.17 -14.19 -6.96
CA GLU A 3 16.81 -13.95 -7.44
C GLU A 3 16.12 -13.00 -6.46
N ASN A 4 15.67 -11.84 -6.94
CA ASN A 4 14.90 -10.89 -6.15
C ASN A 4 13.52 -11.52 -5.90
N PRO A 5 13.17 -11.99 -4.68
CA PRO A 5 12.05 -12.90 -4.48
C PRO A 5 10.67 -12.21 -4.59
N TRP A 6 10.62 -10.90 -4.80
CA TRP A 6 9.38 -10.13 -4.79
C TRP A 6 8.83 -9.98 -6.21
N HIS A 7 8.26 -11.09 -6.69
CA HIS A 7 7.43 -11.10 -7.88
C HIS A 7 6.26 -10.10 -7.74
N LYS A 8 5.87 -9.52 -8.89
CA LYS A 8 4.67 -8.71 -9.02
C LYS A 8 3.45 -9.45 -8.46
N GLN A 9 2.74 -8.82 -7.53
CA GLN A 9 1.52 -9.36 -6.95
C GLN A 9 0.33 -8.57 -7.45
N ARG A 10 -0.67 -9.26 -8.00
CA ARG A 10 -1.95 -8.63 -8.33
C ARG A 10 -2.58 -8.08 -7.05
N ALA A 11 -3.00 -6.83 -7.09
CA ALA A 11 -3.66 -6.17 -5.97
C ALA A 11 -4.76 -5.23 -6.45
N HIS A 12 -5.67 -4.91 -5.55
CA HIS A 12 -6.61 -3.82 -5.71
C HIS A 12 -6.20 -2.65 -4.80
N TYR A 13 -5.96 -1.49 -5.38
CA TYR A 13 -5.68 -0.26 -4.66
C TYR A 13 -6.98 0.47 -4.32
N ALA A 14 -7.28 0.54 -3.03
CA ALA A 14 -8.51 1.13 -2.48
C ALA A 14 -8.46 2.67 -2.40
N GLY A 15 -7.31 3.28 -2.67
CA GLY A 15 -7.09 4.73 -2.62
C GLY A 15 -6.19 5.16 -1.47
N THR A 16 -5.96 6.47 -1.38
CA THR A 16 -5.28 7.12 -0.25
C THR A 16 -6.20 8.11 0.45
N SER A 17 -6.29 8.04 1.77
CA SER A 17 -6.93 9.06 2.63
C SER A 17 -5.90 9.96 3.30
N VAL A 18 -6.31 11.18 3.65
CA VAL A 18 -5.50 12.12 4.44
C VAL A 18 -5.83 11.96 5.92
N GLY A 19 -4.86 11.49 6.70
CA GLY A 19 -5.05 10.98 8.06
C GLY A 19 -6.12 9.90 8.11
N GLU A 20 -6.77 9.76 9.26
CA GLU A 20 -7.88 8.81 9.46
C GLU A 20 -9.22 9.28 8.85
N LYS A 21 -9.27 10.46 8.24
CA LYS A 21 -10.50 11.03 7.66
C LYS A 21 -10.77 10.41 6.29
N TRP A 22 -11.50 9.29 6.28
CA TRP A 22 -11.84 8.53 5.08
C TRP A 22 -12.57 9.33 3.98
N TRP A 23 -13.26 10.43 4.33
CA TRP A 23 -13.92 11.33 3.37
C TRP A 23 -12.96 12.30 2.68
N LYS A 24 -11.80 12.58 3.29
CA LYS A 24 -10.80 13.50 2.74
C LYS A 24 -9.79 12.71 1.91
N ARG A 25 -10.04 12.64 0.59
CA ARG A 25 -9.19 11.92 -0.36
C ARG A 25 -7.97 12.76 -0.74
N TYR A 26 -6.81 12.11 -0.80
CA TYR A 26 -5.61 12.72 -1.36
C TYR A 26 -5.72 12.76 -2.89
N ARG A 27 -5.53 13.92 -3.51
CA ARG A 27 -5.77 14.13 -4.95
C ARG A 27 -4.50 14.22 -5.80
N THR A 28 -3.36 14.45 -5.17
CA THR A 28 -2.07 14.70 -5.84
C THR A 28 -1.37 13.39 -6.21
N GLY A 29 -0.42 13.45 -7.14
CA GLY A 29 0.47 12.31 -7.47
C GLY A 29 -0.25 11.10 -8.09
N GLY A 30 -1.50 11.25 -8.52
CA GLY A 30 -2.30 10.14 -9.05
C GLY A 30 -2.94 9.24 -7.99
N PHE A 31 -2.78 9.50 -6.69
CA PHE A 31 -3.29 8.68 -5.59
C PHE A 31 -4.83 8.72 -5.43
N LEU A 32 -5.51 9.62 -6.16
CA LEU A 32 -6.97 9.72 -6.18
C LEU A 32 -7.66 8.49 -6.79
N ALA A 33 -7.10 7.98 -7.89
CA ALA A 33 -7.74 6.97 -8.71
C ALA A 33 -7.41 5.55 -8.21
N ARG A 34 -8.47 4.78 -7.97
CA ARG A 34 -8.45 3.41 -7.45
C ARG A 34 -8.34 2.39 -8.57
N GLY A 35 -8.15 1.12 -8.19
CA GLY A 35 -8.43 0.01 -9.10
C GLY A 35 -7.44 -1.14 -9.01
N LEU A 36 -7.63 -2.10 -9.91
CA LEU A 36 -6.76 -3.27 -10.04
C LEU A 36 -5.41 -2.90 -10.64
N GLY A 37 -4.38 -3.57 -10.18
CA GLY A 37 -3.01 -3.35 -10.61
C GLY A 37 -2.06 -4.41 -10.09
N GLU A 38 -0.78 -4.09 -10.16
CA GLU A 38 0.31 -4.92 -9.67
C GLU A 38 1.09 -4.13 -8.63
N MET A 39 1.27 -4.74 -7.46
CA MET A 39 2.13 -4.24 -6.40
C MET A 39 3.48 -4.96 -6.47
N GLN A 40 4.56 -4.22 -6.26
CA GLN A 40 5.92 -4.73 -6.17
C GLN A 40 6.66 -3.98 -5.07
N LEU A 41 7.52 -4.69 -4.32
CA LEU A 41 8.45 -4.06 -3.39
C LEU A 41 9.76 -3.82 -4.13
N THR A 42 10.12 -2.56 -4.30
CA THR A 42 11.32 -2.13 -5.04
C THR A 42 12.39 -1.64 -4.07
N GLU A 43 13.52 -1.17 -4.60
CA GLU A 43 14.55 -0.50 -3.80
C GLU A 43 14.08 0.86 -3.28
N GLU A 44 13.24 1.57 -4.05
CA GLU A 44 12.75 2.91 -3.71
C GLU A 44 11.56 2.89 -2.73
N GLY A 45 10.70 1.86 -2.82
CA GLY A 45 9.47 1.82 -2.05
C GLY A 45 8.48 0.74 -2.47
N ILE A 46 7.26 0.88 -1.96
CA ILE A 46 6.10 0.15 -2.48
C ILE A 46 5.70 0.78 -3.80
N TRP A 47 5.79 -0.01 -4.86
CA TRP A 47 5.43 0.38 -6.21
C TRP A 47 4.11 -0.25 -6.59
N PHE A 48 3.17 0.54 -7.11
CA PHE A 48 1.88 0.05 -7.58
C PHE A 48 1.53 0.59 -8.96
N LEU A 49 1.39 -0.29 -9.95
CA LEU A 49 0.93 0.09 -11.28
C LEU A 49 -0.49 -0.39 -11.52
N ARG A 50 -1.39 0.57 -11.70
CA ARG A 50 -2.77 0.31 -12.10
C ARG A 50 -2.81 -0.23 -13.52
N LYS A 51 -3.73 -1.15 -13.79
CA LYS A 51 -4.04 -1.59 -15.15
C LYS A 51 -4.33 -0.38 -16.03
N LEU A 52 -3.84 -0.41 -17.27
CA LEU A 52 -4.03 0.61 -18.30
C LEU A 52 -3.39 1.99 -18.00
N THR A 53 -2.59 2.11 -16.94
CA THR A 53 -1.76 3.29 -16.68
C THR A 53 -0.29 2.99 -16.96
N LYS A 54 0.50 4.02 -17.28
CA LYS A 54 1.96 3.90 -17.45
C LYS A 54 2.74 4.37 -16.23
N LYS A 55 2.12 5.21 -15.39
CA LYS A 55 2.77 5.83 -14.23
C LYS A 55 2.40 5.11 -12.94
N PRO A 56 3.36 4.53 -12.23
CA PRO A 56 3.13 3.88 -10.95
C PRO A 56 2.86 4.91 -9.84
N LEU A 57 2.19 4.44 -8.79
CA LEU A 57 2.20 5.07 -7.49
C LEU A 57 3.39 4.52 -6.71
N ILE A 58 4.16 5.40 -6.07
CA ILE A 58 5.30 5.00 -5.26
C ILE A 58 5.09 5.55 -3.86
N VAL A 59 5.12 4.67 -2.86
CA VAL A 59 5.21 5.03 -1.44
C VAL A 59 6.63 4.72 -1.00
N PRO A 60 7.51 5.73 -0.84
CA PRO A 60 8.91 5.53 -0.48
C PRO A 60 9.08 4.91 0.89
N TRP A 61 10.09 4.05 1.06
CA TRP A 61 10.31 3.32 2.31
C TRP A 61 10.47 4.24 3.53
N GLU A 62 11.26 5.30 3.37
CA GLU A 62 11.61 6.27 4.41
C GLU A 62 10.42 7.10 4.90
N LYS A 63 9.34 7.13 4.11
CA LYS A 63 8.10 7.83 4.44
C LYS A 63 7.10 6.96 5.17
N ILE A 64 7.24 5.63 5.15
CA ILE A 64 6.29 4.73 5.84
C ILE A 64 6.55 4.79 7.35
N ARG A 65 5.47 4.92 8.13
CA ARG A 65 5.52 5.06 9.59
C ARG A 65 4.93 3.88 10.34
N LYS A 66 3.89 3.26 9.79
CA LYS A 66 3.20 2.11 10.40
C LYS A 66 2.37 1.37 9.37
N LEU A 67 2.06 0.11 9.68
CA LEU A 67 1.05 -0.66 8.96
C LEU A 67 -0.17 -0.88 9.85
N SER A 68 -1.34 -0.97 9.26
CA SER A 68 -2.53 -1.46 9.95
C SER A 68 -3.44 -2.25 9.01
N TYR A 69 -4.50 -2.82 9.57
CA TYR A 69 -5.42 -3.68 8.83
C TYR A 69 -6.86 -3.23 9.00
N GLY A 70 -7.72 -3.71 8.10
CA GLY A 70 -9.16 -3.61 8.24
C GLY A 70 -9.85 -4.15 7.01
N THR A 71 -11.19 -4.13 6.98
CA THR A 71 -11.97 -4.54 5.79
C THR A 71 -12.53 -3.34 5.03
N TRP A 72 -12.34 -2.13 5.58
CA TRP A 72 -12.76 -0.86 5.01
C TRP A 72 -11.59 0.09 4.85
N HIS A 73 -11.56 0.80 3.72
CA HIS A 73 -10.61 1.88 3.49
C HIS A 73 -11.16 2.89 2.48
N ALA A 74 -10.97 4.19 2.75
CA ALA A 74 -11.40 5.30 1.88
C ALA A 74 -12.86 5.21 1.40
N GLY A 75 -13.79 4.71 2.22
CA GLY A 75 -15.19 4.50 1.82
C GLY A 75 -15.41 3.35 0.83
N GLN A 76 -14.54 2.34 0.85
CA GLN A 76 -14.72 1.07 0.15
C GLN A 76 -14.69 -0.06 1.16
N TRP A 77 -15.67 -0.97 1.05
CA TRP A 77 -15.64 -2.26 1.69
C TRP A 77 -15.01 -3.28 0.77
N ALA A 78 -14.04 -4.05 1.26
CA ALA A 78 -13.32 -5.05 0.49
C ALA A 78 -14.03 -6.42 0.44
N GLY A 79 -15.34 -6.47 0.73
CA GLY A 79 -16.12 -7.72 0.71
C GLY A 79 -15.60 -8.75 1.72
N GLY A 80 -15.16 -8.29 2.89
CA GLY A 80 -14.56 -9.12 3.93
C GLY A 80 -13.08 -9.47 3.72
N ALA A 81 -12.49 -9.16 2.55
CA ALA A 81 -11.05 -9.33 2.36
C ALA A 81 -10.25 -8.32 3.20
N PRO A 82 -9.09 -8.71 3.74
CA PRO A 82 -8.25 -7.80 4.50
C PRO A 82 -7.60 -6.76 3.58
N VAL A 83 -7.66 -5.50 4.01
CA VAL A 83 -6.98 -4.35 3.44
C VAL A 83 -5.73 -4.09 4.26
N LEU A 84 -4.56 -4.21 3.63
CA LEU A 84 -3.31 -3.68 4.17
C LEU A 84 -3.33 -2.16 4.04
N LYS A 85 -3.22 -1.46 5.15
CA LYS A 85 -3.16 0.00 5.22
C LYS A 85 -1.73 0.41 5.50
N VAL A 86 -1.12 1.10 4.54
CA VAL A 86 0.22 1.66 4.67
C VAL A 86 0.07 3.11 5.08
N HIS A 87 0.54 3.45 6.28
CA HIS A 87 0.56 4.83 6.75
C HIS A 87 1.92 5.43 6.47
N TRP A 88 1.94 6.57 5.82
CA TRP A 88 3.13 7.26 5.38
C TRP A 88 2.95 8.76 5.47
N GLU A 89 4.05 9.51 5.45
CA GLU A 89 4.00 10.97 5.57
C GLU A 89 4.53 11.63 4.31
N GLU A 90 3.82 12.66 3.84
CA GLU A 90 4.24 13.50 2.72
C GLU A 90 3.90 14.95 3.04
N GLU A 91 4.87 15.85 2.92
CA GLU A 91 4.68 17.30 3.19
C GLU A 91 4.03 17.56 4.57
N GLY A 92 4.43 16.82 5.60
CA GLY A 92 3.89 16.95 6.96
C GLY A 92 2.45 16.46 7.15
N ARG A 93 1.91 15.70 6.18
CA ARG A 93 0.57 15.11 6.25
C ARG A 93 0.68 13.60 6.37
N GLU A 94 -0.03 13.03 7.33
CA GLU A 94 -0.27 11.58 7.36
C GLU A 94 -1.17 11.20 6.19
N LEU A 95 -0.75 10.19 5.43
CA LEU A 95 -1.45 9.59 4.32
C LEU A 95 -1.60 8.10 4.58
N ILE A 96 -2.75 7.53 4.22
CA ILE A 96 -3.02 6.11 4.42
C ILE A 96 -3.42 5.52 3.08
N SER A 97 -2.59 4.64 2.52
CA SER A 97 -2.86 3.93 1.26
C SER A 97 -3.36 2.52 1.55
N GLY A 98 -4.52 2.15 0.99
CA GLY A 98 -5.12 0.83 1.18
C GLY A 98 -4.89 -0.13 0.00
N TYR A 99 -4.44 -1.34 0.29
CA TYR A 99 -4.20 -2.40 -0.70
C TYR A 99 -4.89 -3.71 -0.29
N VAL A 100 -5.62 -4.32 -1.22
CA VAL A 100 -6.13 -5.69 -1.08
C VAL A 100 -5.27 -6.59 -1.95
N LEU A 101 -4.38 -7.37 -1.33
CA LEU A 101 -3.38 -8.22 -1.99
C LEU A 101 -3.85 -9.66 -2.15
N THR A 102 -4.45 -10.19 -1.09
CA THR A 102 -4.84 -11.59 -0.95
C THR A 102 -5.90 -11.71 0.13
N LYS A 103 -6.70 -12.79 0.08
CA LYS A 103 -7.61 -13.16 1.19
C LYS A 103 -6.92 -14.03 2.25
N ASP A 104 -5.73 -14.55 1.93
CA ASP A 104 -4.91 -15.36 2.82
C ASP A 104 -4.15 -14.47 3.81
N ASN A 105 -4.48 -14.62 5.10
CA ASN A 105 -3.90 -13.84 6.19
C ASN A 105 -2.41 -14.13 6.40
N GLU A 106 -1.94 -15.36 6.20
CA GLU A 106 -0.52 -15.69 6.37
C GLU A 106 0.30 -15.04 5.27
N LYS A 107 -0.19 -15.13 4.02
CA LYS A 107 0.45 -14.45 2.91
C LYS A 107 0.45 -12.93 3.12
N LEU A 108 -0.65 -12.35 3.60
CA LEU A 108 -0.71 -10.92 3.92
C LEU A 108 0.29 -10.54 5.02
N ALA A 109 0.41 -11.35 6.07
CA ALA A 109 1.37 -11.12 7.16
C ALA A 109 2.82 -11.16 6.66
N ARG A 110 3.16 -12.06 5.72
CA ARG A 110 4.50 -12.09 5.09
C ARG A 110 4.80 -10.81 4.32
N TRP A 111 3.82 -10.28 3.58
CA TRP A 111 3.96 -8.99 2.88
C TRP A 111 4.16 -7.85 3.88
N ALA A 112 3.38 -7.82 4.95
CA ALA A 112 3.50 -6.77 5.96
C ALA A 112 4.85 -6.82 6.69
N LEU A 113 5.31 -7.99 7.08
CA LEU A 113 6.61 -8.18 7.73
C LEU A 113 7.76 -7.68 6.85
N GLU A 114 7.73 -7.99 5.55
CA GLU A 114 8.75 -7.51 4.62
C GLU A 114 8.70 -5.98 4.46
N ILE A 115 7.50 -5.40 4.39
CA ILE A 115 7.33 -3.95 4.32
C ILE A 115 7.85 -3.28 5.60
N GLU A 116 7.52 -3.80 6.77
CA GLU A 116 8.02 -3.30 8.06
C GLU A 116 9.54 -3.33 8.13
N LYS A 117 10.14 -4.45 7.69
CA LYS A 117 11.60 -4.63 7.64
C LYS A 117 12.27 -3.61 6.72
N ARG A 118 11.77 -3.44 5.50
CA ARG A 118 12.35 -2.51 4.51
C ARG A 118 12.15 -1.05 4.89
N ALA A 119 11.02 -0.73 5.52
CA ALA A 119 10.73 0.60 6.01
C ALA A 119 11.48 0.94 7.30
N GLY A 120 12.18 -0.01 7.92
CA GLY A 120 12.88 0.20 9.20
C GLY A 120 11.93 0.50 10.37
N ILE A 121 10.65 0.10 10.26
CA ILE A 121 9.63 0.34 11.29
C ILE A 121 9.76 -0.68 12.43
N ARG A 122 10.32 -1.84 12.11
CA ARG A 122 10.62 -2.90 13.07
C ARG A 122 12.14 -3.09 13.07
N GLU A 123 12.76 -2.86 14.24
CA GLU A 123 14.15 -3.28 14.45
C GLU A 123 14.24 -4.81 14.34
N PRO A 124 15.36 -5.35 13.81
CA PRO A 124 15.55 -6.79 13.61
C PRO A 124 15.44 -7.62 14.90
#